data_AF-A0A1F9M0F9-F1
#
_entry.id   AF-A0A1F9M0F9-F1
#
_cell.length_a   1.000
_cell.length_b   1.000
_cell.length_c   1.000
_cell.angle_alpha   90.00
_cell.angle_beta   90.00
_cell.angle_gamma   90.00
#
_symmetry.space_group_name_H-M   'P 1'
#
loop_
_entity.id
_entity.type
_entity.pdbx_description
1 polymer ?
#
loop_
_entity_poly.entity_id
_entity_poly.type
_entity_poly.pdbx_seq_one_letter_code
_entity_poly.pdbx_strand_id
1 'polypeptide(L)'
;MENKLIAKLFKLLAPLLDERQLQLCVAAVAMVIGRGGVSLTSQATGAGVSRPTITIGRKGLLEQNANPLSNYFSTAKPQYGRRGFRYLGVALFHFLFPPPFCC
;
A
#
# COMPACT_ATOMS: atom_id res chain seq x y z
N MET A 1 8.93 3.45 -27.66
CA MET A 1 7.50 3.67 -27.97
C MET A 1 6.65 3.60 -26.70
N GLU A 2 6.93 2.66 -25.81
CA GLU A 2 6.23 2.44 -24.53
C GLU A 2 6.21 3.67 -23.59
N ASN A 3 7.32 4.40 -23.46
CA ASN A 3 7.37 5.61 -22.61
C ASN A 3 6.31 6.66 -22.96
N LYS A 4 5.94 6.80 -24.24
CA LYS A 4 4.91 7.78 -24.66
C LYS A 4 3.50 7.35 -24.23
N LEU A 5 3.22 6.05 -24.20
CA LEU A 5 1.93 5.51 -23.76
C LEU A 5 1.77 5.65 -22.25
N ILE A 6 2.84 5.36 -21.52
CA ILE A 6 2.90 5.52 -20.06
C ILE A 6 2.63 6.98 -19.66
N ALA A 7 3.29 7.92 -20.35
CA ALA A 7 3.08 9.35 -20.10
C ALA A 7 1.62 9.79 -20.36
N LYS A 8 0.99 9.29 -21.44
CA LYS A 8 -0.42 9.58 -21.74
C LYS A 8 -1.37 9.02 -20.67
N LEU A 9 -1.10 7.81 -20.20
CA LEU A 9 -1.88 7.14 -19.16
C LEU A 9 -1.84 7.96 -17.87
N PHE A 10 -0.65 8.36 -17.40
CA PHE A 10 -0.54 9.20 -16.20
C PHE A 10 -1.12 10.59 -16.38
N LYS A 11 -1.09 11.17 -17.58
CA LYS A 11 -1.74 12.45 -17.84
C LYS A 11 -3.27 12.39 -17.66
N LEU A 12 -3.88 11.24 -17.94
CA LEU A 12 -5.32 11.02 -17.76
C LEU A 12 -5.69 10.64 -16.32
N LEU A 13 -4.84 9.86 -15.65
CA LEU A 13 -5.09 9.37 -14.28
C LEU A 13 -4.68 10.37 -13.19
N ALA A 14 -3.67 11.21 -13.41
CA ALA A 14 -3.17 12.16 -12.41
C ALA A 14 -4.26 13.04 -11.75
N PRO A 15 -5.24 13.63 -12.46
CA PRO A 15 -6.25 14.46 -11.81
C PRO A 15 -7.28 13.67 -10.96
N LEU A 16 -7.32 12.35 -11.09
CA LEU A 16 -8.32 11.48 -10.44
C LEU A 16 -7.75 10.72 -9.24
N LEU A 17 -6.42 10.67 -9.12
CA LEU A 17 -5.74 9.84 -8.12
C LEU A 17 -5.13 10.71 -7.02
N ASP A 18 -5.33 10.29 -5.78
CA ASP A 18 -4.58 10.80 -4.63
C ASP A 18 -3.10 10.39 -4.75
N GLU A 19 -2.21 11.09 -4.04
CA GLU A 19 -0.76 10.88 -4.06
C GLU A 19 -0.42 9.41 -3.78
N ARG A 20 -1.03 8.81 -2.75
CA ARG A 20 -0.80 7.38 -2.44
C ARG A 20 -1.28 6.44 -3.55
N GLN A 21 -2.41 6.73 -4.17
CA GLN A 21 -2.94 5.90 -5.24
C GLN A 21 -2.06 5.99 -6.48
N LEU A 22 -1.58 7.20 -6.79
CA LEU A 22 -0.64 7.43 -7.87
C LEU A 22 0.64 6.63 -7.65
N GLN A 23 1.19 6.62 -6.43
CA GLN A 23 2.38 5.83 -6.10
C GLN A 23 2.20 4.31 -6.31
N LEU A 24 1.05 3.76 -5.91
CA LEU A 24 0.71 2.35 -6.15
C LEU A 24 0.53 2.06 -7.64
N CYS A 25 -0.14 2.96 -8.37
CA CYS A 25 -0.39 2.82 -9.81
C CYS A 25 0.94 2.81 -10.60
N VAL A 26 1.86 3.71 -10.27
CA VAL A 26 3.19 3.79 -10.89
C VAL A 26 4.01 2.53 -10.58
N ALA A 27 3.93 2.02 -9.36
CA ALA A 27 4.58 0.77 -9.00
C ALA A 27 4.02 -0.43 -9.77
N ALA A 28 2.70 -0.51 -9.93
CA ALA A 28 2.05 -1.57 -10.71
C ALA A 28 2.49 -1.55 -12.18
N VAL A 29 2.49 -0.37 -12.82
CA VAL A 29 2.97 -0.20 -14.20
C VAL A 29 4.44 -0.62 -14.33
N ALA A 30 5.29 -0.21 -13.39
CA ALA A 30 6.70 -0.59 -13.39
C ALA A 30 6.91 -2.11 -13.24
N MET A 31 6.04 -2.79 -12.49
CA MET A 31 6.06 -4.26 -12.35
C MET A 31 5.63 -4.97 -13.63
N VAL A 32 4.60 -4.46 -14.32
CA VAL A 32 4.12 -5.03 -15.59
C VAL A 32 5.18 -4.93 -16.69
N ILE A 33 5.92 -3.82 -16.75
CA ILE A 33 7.02 -3.64 -17.71
C ILE A 33 8.21 -4.59 -17.40
N GLY A 34 8.40 -4.95 -16.13
CA GLY A 34 9.46 -5.86 -15.70
C GLY A 34 10.84 -5.19 -15.60
N ARG A 35 11.86 -5.75 -16.26
CA ARG A 35 13.25 -5.30 -16.10
C ARG A 35 13.44 -3.88 -16.63
N GLY A 36 13.92 -2.97 -15.79
CA GLY A 36 14.09 -1.57 -16.15
C GLY A 36 12.80 -0.74 -16.09
N GLY A 37 11.65 -1.34 -15.79
CA GLY A 37 10.35 -0.68 -15.69
C GLY A 37 10.38 0.51 -14.72
N VAL A 38 11.06 0.40 -13.58
CA VAL A 38 11.20 1.52 -12.62
C VAL A 38 11.86 2.75 -13.25
N SER A 39 12.91 2.56 -14.05
CA SER A 39 13.63 3.66 -14.70
C SER A 39 12.81 4.24 -15.85
N LEU A 40 12.18 3.38 -16.66
CA LEU A 40 11.33 3.80 -17.78
C LEU A 40 10.10 4.58 -17.30
N THR A 41 9.43 4.10 -16.25
CA THR A 41 8.24 4.75 -15.69
C THR A 41 8.61 6.09 -15.08
N SER A 42 9.72 6.17 -14.33
CA SER A 42 10.23 7.43 -13.76
C SER A 42 10.55 8.47 -14.85
N GLN A 43 11.21 8.06 -15.93
CA GLN A 43 11.48 8.93 -17.09
C GLN A 43 10.19 9.36 -17.81
N ALA A 44 9.23 8.45 -17.98
CA ALA A 44 7.97 8.72 -18.66
C ALA A 44 7.07 9.70 -17.90
N THR A 45 7.11 9.69 -16.56
CA THR A 45 6.38 10.64 -15.71
C THR A 45 7.04 12.02 -15.62
N GLY A 46 8.24 12.20 -16.19
CA GLY A 46 8.87 13.50 -16.49
C GLY A 46 9.40 14.32 -15.30
N ALA A 47 8.69 14.39 -14.18
CA ALA A 47 9.06 15.21 -13.03
C ALA A 47 8.32 14.85 -11.72
N GLY A 48 7.24 14.06 -11.78
CA GLY A 48 6.36 13.86 -10.62
C GLY A 48 6.74 12.73 -9.67
N VAL A 49 7.48 11.70 -10.13
CA VAL A 49 7.66 10.47 -9.35
C VAL A 49 9.11 10.00 -9.33
N SER A 50 9.68 9.99 -8.13
CA SER A 50 11.06 9.54 -7.91
C SER A 50 11.17 8.01 -7.89
N ARG A 51 12.32 7.46 -8.30
CA ARG A 51 12.63 6.02 -8.19
C ARG A 51 12.38 5.42 -6.79
N PRO A 52 12.75 6.08 -5.67
CA PRO A 52 12.41 5.56 -4.35
C PRO A 52 10.91 5.52 -4.11
N THR A 53 10.14 6.49 -4.59
CA THR A 53 8.66 6.48 -4.51
C THR A 53 8.07 5.23 -5.17
N ILE A 54 8.55 4.87 -6.36
CA ILE A 54 8.12 3.65 -7.08
C ILE A 54 8.47 2.40 -6.27
N THR A 55 9.64 2.40 -5.62
CA THR A 55 10.11 1.27 -4.81
C THR A 55 9.28 1.09 -3.54
N ILE A 56 8.88 2.19 -2.90
CA ILE A 56 7.96 2.21 -1.75
C ILE A 56 6.59 1.69 -2.17
N GLY A 57 6.04 2.21 -3.28
CA GLY A 57 4.77 1.73 -3.83
C GLY A 57 4.78 0.23 -4.14
N ARG A 58 5.90 -0.28 -4.68
CA ARG A 58 6.07 -1.72 -4.95
C ARG A 58 6.02 -2.56 -3.68
N LYS A 59 6.66 -2.11 -2.60
CA LYS A 59 6.57 -2.79 -1.30
C LYS A 59 5.12 -2.80 -0.79
N GLY A 60 4.43 -1.68 -0.86
CA GLY A 60 3.03 -1.58 -0.48
C GLY A 60 2.11 -2.53 -1.26
N LEU A 61 2.32 -2.68 -2.57
CA LEU A 61 1.56 -3.64 -3.38
C LEU A 61 1.84 -5.10 -3.00
N LEU A 62 3.10 -5.44 -2.69
CA LEU A 62 3.46 -6.78 -2.26
C LEU A 62 2.86 -7.10 -0.88
N GLU A 63 2.89 -6.14 0.04
CA GLU A 63 2.26 -6.27 1.37
C GLU A 63 0.74 -6.41 1.27
N GLN A 64 0.10 -5.66 0.36
CA GLN A 64 -1.34 -5.79 0.11
C GLN A 64 -1.68 -7.17 -0.46
N ASN A 65 -0.96 -7.64 -1.48
CA ASN A 65 -1.18 -8.96 -2.07
C ASN A 65 -0.89 -10.10 -1.08
N ALA A 66 0.05 -9.91 -0.14
CA ALA A 66 0.37 -10.90 0.88
C ALA A 66 -0.73 -11.05 1.93
N ASN A 67 -1.62 -10.07 2.08
CA ASN A 67 -2.76 -10.17 2.98
C ASN A 67 -3.98 -10.73 2.22
N PRO A 68 -4.36 -12.00 2.43
CA PRO A 68 -5.47 -12.63 1.71
C PRO A 68 -6.82 -11.93 1.96
N LEU A 69 -6.96 -11.16 3.05
CA LEU A 69 -8.17 -10.39 3.35
C LEU A 69 -8.22 -9.01 2.66
N SER A 70 -7.14 -8.55 2.02
CA SER A 70 -7.11 -7.23 1.36
C SER A 70 -7.86 -7.21 0.01
N ASN A 71 -7.92 -8.36 -0.66
CA ASN A 71 -8.51 -8.51 -2.00
C ASN A 71 -10.04 -8.59 -1.99
N TYR A 72 -10.65 -8.83 -0.83
CA TYR A 72 -12.11 -8.78 -0.64
C TYR A 72 -12.53 -7.34 -0.30
N PHE A 73 -12.42 -6.44 -1.29
CA PHE A 73 -13.11 -5.15 -1.37
C PHE A 73 -13.51 -4.51 -0.03
N SER A 74 -12.60 -3.77 0.63
CA SER A 74 -13.03 -2.74 1.58
C SER A 74 -13.60 -1.56 0.80
N THR A 75 -14.90 -1.59 0.49
CA THR A 75 -15.64 -0.36 0.16
C THR A 75 -15.44 0.64 1.32
N ALA A 76 -14.68 1.70 1.04
CA ALA A 76 -14.57 2.95 1.80
C ALA A 76 -14.55 2.84 3.35
N LYS A 77 -13.35 2.92 3.95
CA LYS A 77 -13.25 3.58 5.27
C LYS A 77 -13.01 5.07 5.01
N PRO A 78 -13.96 5.98 5.33
CA PRO A 78 -13.69 7.41 5.27
C PRO A 78 -12.51 7.72 6.20
N GLN A 79 -11.60 8.59 5.74
CA GLN A 79 -10.49 9.09 6.53
C GLN A 79 -10.98 10.10 7.58
N TYR A 80 -11.78 9.65 8.56
CA TYR A 80 -12.01 10.43 9.77
C TYR A 80 -11.22 9.84 10.93
N GLY A 81 -10.11 10.51 11.24
CA GLY A 81 -9.49 10.55 12.57
C GLY A 81 -9.05 9.23 13.19
N ARG A 82 -7.82 8.78 12.89
CA ARG A 82 -7.08 7.89 13.80
C ARG A 82 -6.60 8.68 15.03
N ARG A 83 -7.49 9.00 15.96
CA ARG A 83 -7.14 9.35 17.33
C ARG A 83 -8.01 8.57 18.30
N GLY A 84 -7.40 7.60 18.98
CA GLY A 84 -7.92 7.01 20.21
C GLY A 84 -8.47 5.58 20.10
N PHE A 85 -7.60 4.59 20.29
CA PHE A 85 -7.93 3.42 21.11
C PHE A 85 -6.64 2.82 21.68
N ARG A 86 -6.10 3.50 22.68
CA ARG A 86 -5.19 2.90 23.66
C ARG A 86 -6.07 2.18 24.68
N TYR A 87 -5.66 0.96 25.07
CA TYR A 87 -6.19 0.09 26.11
C TYR A 87 -7.37 -0.83 25.75
N LEU A 88 -7.05 -2.04 25.28
CA LEU A 88 -7.73 -3.25 25.75
C LEU A 88 -6.82 -4.47 25.54
N GLY A 89 -5.86 -4.65 26.44
CA GLY A 89 -4.86 -5.72 26.33
C GLY A 89 -4.22 -6.11 27.66
N VAL A 90 -4.95 -6.03 28.78
CA VAL A 90 -4.45 -6.48 30.09
C VAL A 90 -5.53 -7.18 30.95
N ALA A 91 -6.65 -7.65 30.37
CA ALA A 91 -7.74 -8.23 31.17
C ALA A 91 -8.19 -9.63 30.73
N LEU A 92 -7.27 -10.45 30.19
CA LEU A 92 -7.57 -11.86 29.90
C LEU A 92 -6.40 -12.81 30.22
N PHE A 93 -5.56 -12.46 31.19
CA PHE A 93 -4.44 -13.31 31.64
C PHE A 93 -4.62 -13.87 33.06
N HIS A 94 -5.79 -13.65 33.69
CA HIS A 94 -5.98 -13.94 35.12
C HIS A 94 -7.16 -14.88 35.43
N PHE A 95 -7.54 -15.76 34.49
CA PHE A 95 -8.63 -16.72 34.68
C PHE A 95 -8.29 -18.18 34.33
N LEU A 96 -7.04 -18.50 33.99
CA LEU A 96 -6.65 -19.85 33.55
C LEU A 96 -5.50 -20.51 34.33
N PHE A 97 -5.19 -20.03 35.54
CA PHE A 97 -4.24 -20.70 36.45
C PHE A 97 -4.72 -20.54 37.91
N PRO A 98 -5.49 -21.49 38.47
CA PRO A 98 -5.67 -21.58 39.92
C PRO A 98 -4.35 -22.04 40.59
N PRO A 99 -4.01 -21.53 41.79
CA PRO A 99 -2.80 -21.93 42.53
C PRO A 99 -2.90 -23.39 43.03
N PRO A 100 -1.79 -24.13 43.12
CA PRO A 100 -1.78 -25.43 43.75
C PRO A 100 -1.83 -25.27 45.27
N PHE A 101 -3.02 -25.38 45.84
CA PHE A 101 -3.19 -25.70 47.27
C PHE A 101 -3.90 -27.04 47.38
N CYS A 102 -3.11 -28.11 47.47
CA CYS A 102 -3.49 -29.41 48.00
C CYS A 102 -2.19 -30.14 48.39
N CYS A 103 -1.79 -29.99 49.66
CA CYS A 103 -1.15 -30.99 50.54
C CYS A 103 -0.74 -30.31 51.84
#